data_AF-A0A2D4HRC3-F1
#
_entry.id   AF-A0A2D4HRC3-F1
#
_cell.length_a   1.000
_cell.length_b   1.000
_cell.length_c   1.000
_cell.angle_alpha   90.00
_cell.angle_beta   90.00
_cell.angle_gamma   90.00
#
_symmetry.space_group_name_H-M   'P 1'
#
loop_
_entity.id
_entity.type
_entity.pdbx_description
1 polymer ?
#
loop_
_entity_poly.entity_id
_entity_poly.type
_entity_poly.pdbx_seq_one_letter_code
_entity_poly.pdbx_strand_id
1 'polypeptide(L)'
;VHGGTMFGKIGSCEWAEDLKKVLQRNAVAYVNLHDPIRGEGILYSIASPSVQQLATEVTKNYKFTCLGPEKCMESNASSIQMQGDSDYFINHLGVPALQFSYQDSAMLETASFLSEAVFPVSSTIPTKLDSSFRLHESITKLFFLYSLMM
;
A
#
# COMPACT_ATOMS: atom_id res chain seq x y z
N VAL A 1 5.69 9.82 8.15
CA VAL A 1 5.36 8.82 9.19
C VAL A 1 4.17 9.35 9.94
N HIS A 2 3.04 8.63 9.95
CA HIS A 2 1.87 9.00 10.74
C HIS A 2 1.96 8.32 12.12
N GLY A 3 1.66 9.05 13.19
CA GLY A 3 1.60 8.49 14.54
C GLY A 3 0.33 7.66 14.76
N GLY A 4 0.34 6.74 15.73
CA GLY A 4 -0.87 6.04 16.15
C GLY A 4 -1.43 5.01 15.15
N THR A 5 -0.64 4.53 14.18
CA THR A 5 -1.07 3.52 13.20
C THR A 5 -1.62 2.23 13.85
N MET A 6 -1.05 1.80 14.97
CA MET A 6 -1.48 0.60 15.72
C MET A 6 -2.80 0.78 16.48
N PHE A 7 -3.28 2.02 16.67
CA PHE A 7 -4.50 2.33 17.44
C PHE A 7 -5.64 2.80 16.53
N GLY A 8 -5.72 2.29 15.31
CA GLY A 8 -6.73 2.72 14.34
C GLY A 8 -6.30 3.92 13.48
N LYS A 9 -4.99 4.12 13.34
CA LYS A 9 -4.41 5.12 12.43
C LYS A 9 -4.85 6.56 12.72
N ILE A 10 -4.93 6.84 14.02
CA ILE A 10 -5.39 8.12 14.58
C ILE A 10 -4.63 9.30 13.98
N GLY A 11 -3.30 9.22 13.86
CA GLY A 11 -2.51 10.37 13.40
C GLY A 11 -2.70 10.74 11.92
N SER A 12 -2.98 9.78 11.04
CA SER A 12 -3.33 10.07 9.63
C SER A 12 -4.73 10.67 9.53
N CYS A 13 -5.69 10.15 10.31
CA CYS A 13 -7.05 10.67 10.34
C CYS A 13 -7.14 12.08 10.94
N GLU A 14 -6.53 12.33 12.10
CA GLU A 14 -6.52 13.65 12.74
C GLU A 14 -5.87 14.71 11.85
N TRP A 15 -4.72 14.39 11.23
CA TRP A 15 -4.07 15.28 10.27
C TRP A 15 -4.96 15.57 9.05
N ALA A 16 -5.64 14.54 8.55
CA ALA A 16 -6.55 14.65 7.42
C ALA A 16 -7.80 15.47 7.75
N GLU A 17 -8.30 15.39 8.99
CA GLU A 17 -9.41 16.21 9.50
C GLU A 17 -9.02 17.68 9.62
N ASP A 18 -7.87 17.96 10.24
CA ASP A 18 -7.35 19.31 10.42
C ASP A 18 -7.13 20.03 9.07
N LEU A 19 -6.68 19.30 8.06
CA LEU A 19 -6.40 19.83 6.73
C LEU A 19 -7.48 19.53 5.69
N LYS A 20 -8.66 19.05 6.10
CA LYS A 20 -9.73 18.59 5.20
C LYS A 20 -10.00 19.52 4.02
N LYS A 21 -10.20 20.83 4.29
CA LYS A 21 -10.50 21.82 3.25
C LYS A 21 -9.36 22.01 2.24
N VAL A 22 -8.11 21.88 2.68
CA VAL A 22 -6.93 22.01 1.84
C VAL A 22 -6.77 20.74 1.01
N LEU A 23 -6.89 19.57 1.62
CA LEU A 23 -6.77 18.28 0.95
C LEU A 23 -7.85 18.09 -0.11
N GLN A 24 -9.11 18.41 0.19
CA GLN A 24 -10.21 18.33 -0.77
C GLN A 24 -10.05 19.21 -2.01
N ARG A 25 -9.24 20.27 -1.93
CA ARG A 25 -9.02 21.21 -3.04
C ARG A 25 -7.74 20.94 -3.82
N ASN A 26 -6.71 20.44 -3.13
CA ASN A 26 -5.34 20.43 -3.65
C ASN A 26 -4.73 19.03 -3.77
N ALA A 27 -5.27 18.03 -3.05
CA ALA A 27 -4.70 16.68 -3.11
C ALA A 27 -5.12 15.99 -4.41
N VAL A 28 -4.13 15.60 -5.22
CA VAL A 28 -4.35 14.87 -6.48
C VAL A 28 -4.61 13.39 -6.21
N ALA A 29 -3.83 12.79 -5.30
CA ALA A 29 -4.05 11.43 -4.82
C ALA A 29 -3.36 11.20 -3.46
N TYR A 30 -3.83 10.20 -2.73
CA TYR A 30 -3.20 9.65 -1.54
C TYR A 30 -2.54 8.32 -1.87
N VAL A 31 -1.23 8.21 -1.66
CA VAL A 31 -0.49 6.99 -1.91
C VAL A 31 -0.01 6.39 -0.59
N ASN A 32 -0.56 5.23 -0.25
CA ASN A 32 -0.31 4.56 1.02
C ASN A 32 0.78 3.47 0.87
N LEU A 33 1.81 3.60 1.71
CA LEU A 33 2.98 2.74 1.79
C LEU A 33 3.08 2.10 3.18
N HIS A 34 2.00 1.45 3.62
CA HIS A 34 1.94 0.80 4.92
C HIS A 34 2.29 -0.68 4.84
N ASP A 35 3.39 -1.05 5.48
CA ASP A 35 3.94 -2.41 5.49
C ASP A 35 4.04 -3.01 4.07
N PRO A 36 4.92 -2.43 3.22
CA PRO A 36 4.95 -2.73 1.79
C PRO A 36 5.50 -4.13 1.47
N ILE A 37 6.20 -4.80 2.40
CA ILE A 37 6.82 -6.10 2.18
C ILE A 37 6.23 -7.13 3.16
N ARG A 38 5.18 -7.85 2.72
CA ARG A 38 4.51 -8.91 3.50
C ARG A 38 4.78 -10.31 2.96
N GLY A 39 5.39 -10.42 1.79
CA GLY A 39 5.83 -11.65 1.14
C GLY A 39 6.84 -11.39 0.03
N GLU A 40 7.36 -12.44 -0.60
CA GLU A 40 8.27 -12.39 -1.75
C GLU A 40 7.57 -12.72 -3.09
N GLY A 41 6.30 -13.10 -3.05
CA GLY A 41 5.56 -13.64 -4.20
C GLY A 41 5.06 -12.63 -5.23
N ILE A 42 3.97 -11.93 -4.91
CA ILE A 42 3.15 -11.17 -5.88
C ILE A 42 3.07 -9.71 -5.44
N LEU A 43 3.21 -8.77 -6.38
CA LEU A 43 2.87 -7.38 -6.12
C LEU A 43 1.35 -7.22 -6.15
N TYR A 44 0.80 -6.90 -4.99
CA TYR A 44 -0.60 -6.55 -4.83
C TYR A 44 -0.76 -5.02 -4.89
N SER A 45 -1.65 -4.55 -5.76
CA SER A 45 -1.97 -3.13 -5.90
C SER A 45 -3.48 -2.93 -5.81
N ILE A 46 -3.90 -2.05 -4.89
CA ILE A 46 -5.29 -1.60 -4.74
C ILE A 46 -5.35 -0.12 -5.11
N ALA A 47 -6.18 0.20 -6.10
CA ALA A 47 -6.33 1.57 -6.58
C ALA A 47 -7.80 1.96 -6.61
N SER A 48 -8.07 3.23 -6.37
CA SER A 48 -9.39 3.78 -6.62
C SER A 48 -9.72 3.81 -8.12
N PRO A 49 -11.00 3.75 -8.52
CA PRO A 49 -11.39 3.73 -9.93
C PRO A 49 -10.74 4.85 -10.78
N SER A 50 -10.61 6.05 -10.20
CA SER A 50 -10.02 7.21 -10.89
C SER A 50 -8.53 7.08 -11.20
N VAL A 51 -7.76 6.33 -10.40
CA VAL A 51 -6.31 6.11 -10.62
C VAL A 51 -5.99 4.68 -11.06
N GLN A 52 -7.01 3.85 -11.26
CA GLN A 52 -6.84 2.43 -11.60
C GLN A 52 -6.16 2.22 -12.95
N GLN A 53 -6.51 3.04 -13.95
CA GLN A 53 -5.90 2.95 -15.29
C GLN A 53 -4.40 3.26 -15.21
N LEU A 54 -4.05 4.37 -14.55
CA LEU A 54 -2.66 4.74 -14.28
C LEU A 54 -1.95 3.60 -13.53
N ALA A 55 -2.61 3.01 -12.54
CA ALA A 55 -2.02 1.93 -11.77
C ALA A 55 -1.76 0.66 -12.58
N THR A 56 -2.70 0.29 -13.43
CA THR A 56 -2.53 -0.85 -14.34
C THR A 56 -1.41 -0.58 -15.34
N GLU A 57 -1.32 0.64 -15.87
CA GLU A 57 -0.33 1.03 -16.86
C GLU A 57 1.09 1.07 -16.29
N VAL A 58 1.28 1.77 -15.17
CA VAL A 58 2.57 1.84 -14.48
C VAL A 58 3.03 0.45 -14.08
N THR A 59 2.13 -0.33 -13.50
CA THR A 59 2.44 -1.69 -13.04
C THR A 59 2.82 -2.57 -14.24
N LYS A 60 2.05 -2.56 -15.33
CA LYS A 60 2.36 -3.36 -16.53
C LYS A 60 3.66 -2.94 -17.22
N ASN A 61 3.95 -1.65 -17.29
CA ASN A 61 5.14 -1.11 -17.96
C ASN A 61 6.40 -1.28 -17.11
N TYR A 62 6.26 -1.29 -15.78
CA TYR A 62 7.37 -1.51 -14.89
C TYR A 62 7.69 -3.00 -14.81
N LYS A 63 8.83 -3.40 -15.38
CA LYS A 63 9.36 -4.76 -15.26
C LYS A 63 9.76 -5.02 -13.80
N PHE A 64 8.82 -5.50 -13.01
CA PHE A 64 9.12 -5.91 -11.64
C PHE A 64 10.14 -7.04 -11.66
N THR A 65 11.09 -6.95 -10.74
CA THR A 65 12.06 -8.00 -10.41
C THR A 65 11.33 -9.14 -9.69
N CYS A 66 10.35 -9.78 -10.33
CA CYS A 66 9.75 -10.98 -9.77
C CYS A 66 10.64 -12.18 -10.06
N LEU A 67 10.74 -13.08 -9.10
CA LEU A 67 11.32 -14.40 -9.26
C LEU A 67 10.34 -15.31 -10.05
N GLY A 68 10.01 -14.96 -11.30
CA GLY A 68 9.24 -15.84 -12.20
C GLY A 68 8.26 -15.11 -13.14
N PRO A 69 8.13 -15.53 -14.41
CA PRO A 69 7.32 -14.85 -15.43
C PRO A 69 5.80 -15.00 -15.31
N GLU A 70 5.28 -15.91 -14.46
CA GLU A 70 3.84 -16.26 -14.47
C GLU A 70 2.99 -15.70 -13.31
N LYS A 71 3.58 -15.00 -12.33
CA LYS A 71 2.85 -14.64 -11.09
C LYS A 71 3.18 -13.26 -10.50
N CYS A 72 3.60 -12.30 -11.32
CA CYS A 72 4.06 -11.00 -10.80
C CYS A 72 2.96 -10.10 -10.24
N MET A 73 1.73 -10.23 -10.71
CA MET A 73 0.74 -9.16 -10.59
C MET A 73 -0.64 -9.68 -10.30
N GLU A 74 -1.18 -9.24 -9.17
CA GLU A 74 -2.61 -9.28 -8.90
C GLU A 74 -3.04 -7.85 -8.57
N SER A 75 -3.57 -7.17 -9.59
CA SER A 75 -4.07 -5.80 -9.50
C SER A 75 -5.57 -5.85 -9.24
N ASN A 76 -5.99 -5.56 -8.00
CA ASN A 76 -7.39 -5.48 -7.64
C ASN A 76 -7.89 -4.04 -7.72
N ALA A 77 -8.95 -3.86 -8.52
CA ALA A 77 -9.50 -2.59 -8.98
C ALA A 77 -10.50 -1.92 -8.01
N SER A 78 -10.79 -2.56 -6.88
CA SER A 78 -12.00 -2.25 -6.13
C SER A 78 -11.73 -1.27 -5.00
N SER A 79 -12.44 -0.13 -5.01
CA SER A 79 -12.48 0.80 -3.87
C SER A 79 -13.06 0.14 -2.61
N ILE A 80 -13.90 -0.88 -2.77
CA ILE A 80 -14.52 -1.64 -1.67
C ILE A 80 -13.48 -2.44 -0.88
N GLN A 81 -12.29 -2.67 -1.44
CA GLN A 81 -11.21 -3.44 -0.80
C GLN A 81 -10.14 -2.56 -0.13
N MET A 82 -10.25 -1.22 -0.19
CA MET A 82 -9.31 -0.34 0.48
C MET A 82 -9.57 -0.35 1.99
N GLN A 83 -8.52 -0.46 2.81
CA GLN A 83 -8.67 -0.63 4.26
C GLN A 83 -7.79 0.36 5.06
N GLY A 84 -8.34 0.89 6.15
CA GLY A 84 -7.69 1.88 7.02
C GLY A 84 -7.51 3.24 6.34
N ASP A 85 -6.33 3.89 6.43
CA ASP A 85 -6.14 5.27 5.94
C ASP A 85 -6.68 5.51 4.53
N SER A 86 -6.34 4.62 3.59
CA SER A 86 -6.75 4.77 2.20
C SER A 86 -8.26 4.86 2.03
N ASP A 87 -9.03 4.15 2.86
CA ASP A 87 -10.50 4.20 2.92
C ASP A 87 -10.99 5.58 3.37
N TYR A 88 -10.37 6.16 4.40
CA TYR A 88 -10.71 7.50 4.86
C TYR A 88 -10.48 8.55 3.77
N PHE A 89 -9.31 8.53 3.12
CA PHE A 89 -8.99 9.50 2.08
C PHE A 89 -9.95 9.42 0.89
N ILE A 90 -10.33 8.22 0.44
CA ILE A 90 -11.28 8.08 -0.66
C ILE A 90 -12.72 8.35 -0.26
N ASN A 91 -13.21 7.72 0.81
CA ASN A 91 -14.63 7.72 1.14
C ASN A 91 -15.06 8.94 1.96
N HIS A 92 -14.15 9.54 2.74
CA HIS A 92 -14.47 10.71 3.57
C HIS A 92 -13.94 12.03 3.00
N LEU A 93 -12.79 12.01 2.33
CA LEU A 93 -12.22 13.21 1.71
C LEU A 93 -12.48 13.29 0.20
N GLY A 94 -12.84 12.20 -0.48
CA GLY A 94 -12.99 12.19 -1.94
C GLY A 94 -11.66 12.29 -2.69
N VAL A 95 -10.55 12.02 -2.01
CA VAL A 95 -9.20 12.03 -2.59
C VAL A 95 -8.92 10.64 -3.17
N PRO A 96 -8.59 10.51 -4.47
CA PRO A 96 -8.21 9.23 -5.06
C PRO A 96 -7.09 8.57 -4.26
N ALA A 97 -7.16 7.25 -4.06
CA ALA A 97 -6.22 6.55 -3.20
C ALA A 97 -5.61 5.33 -3.88
N LEU A 98 -4.33 5.08 -3.59
CA LEU A 98 -3.55 3.96 -4.10
C LEU A 98 -2.78 3.30 -2.95
N GLN A 99 -2.68 1.98 -2.96
CA GLN A 99 -1.89 1.21 -2.02
C GLN A 99 -1.23 0.03 -2.73
N PHE A 100 -0.01 -0.30 -2.36
CA PHE A 100 0.70 -1.46 -2.90
C PHE A 100 1.54 -2.16 -1.83
N SER A 101 1.65 -3.47 -1.98
CA SER A 101 2.43 -4.34 -1.09
C SER A 101 2.82 -5.64 -1.81
N TYR A 102 4.00 -6.17 -1.55
CA TYR A 102 4.32 -7.55 -1.89
C TYR A 102 3.66 -8.50 -0.90
N GLN A 103 2.99 -9.53 -1.40
CA GLN A 103 2.28 -10.55 -0.61
C GLN A 103 2.55 -11.94 -1.19
N ASP A 104 2.55 -12.97 -0.34
CA ASP A 104 2.60 -14.35 -0.80
C ASP A 104 1.19 -14.87 -1.08
N SER A 105 1.02 -15.67 -2.14
CA SER A 105 -0.28 -16.23 -2.56
C SER A 105 -0.96 -17.14 -1.51
N ALA A 106 -0.27 -17.46 -0.41
CA ALA A 106 -0.76 -18.30 0.68
C ALA A 106 -1.12 -17.51 1.95
N MET A 107 -0.90 -16.19 2.02
CA MET A 107 -1.36 -15.36 3.13
C MET A 107 -2.71 -14.71 2.81
N LEU A 108 -3.73 -15.55 2.66
CA LEU A 108 -5.05 -15.14 3.11
C LEU A 108 -4.90 -15.02 4.64
N GLU A 109 -4.89 -13.80 5.17
CA GLU A 109 -4.74 -13.53 6.60
C GLU A 109 -5.65 -14.47 7.41
N THR A 110 -5.07 -15.51 8.00
CA THR A 110 -5.71 -16.14 9.14
C THR A 110 -5.46 -15.16 10.27
N ALA A 111 -6.49 -14.40 10.65
CA ALA A 111 -6.45 -13.55 11.83
C ALA A 111 -5.86 -14.35 13.00
N SER A 112 -4.62 -14.04 13.36
CA SER A 112 -3.89 -14.70 14.43
C SER A 112 -3.93 -13.78 15.63
N PHE A 113 -4.20 -14.33 16.81
CA PHE A 113 -4.18 -13.61 18.09
C PHE A 113 -2.87 -12.83 18.31
N LEU A 114 -1.78 -13.25 17.67
CA LEU A 114 -0.48 -12.58 17.75
C LEU A 114 -0.39 -11.29 16.92
N SER A 115 -1.25 -11.11 15.91
CA SER A 115 -1.32 -9.89 15.09
C SER A 115 -1.99 -8.73 15.85
N GLU A 116 -2.91 -9.04 16.76
CA GLU A 116 -3.61 -8.07 17.61
C GLU A 116 -2.85 -7.75 18.90
N ALA A 117 -2.05 -8.69 19.39
CA ALA A 117 -1.18 -8.44 20.52
C ALA A 117 0.04 -7.62 20.07
N VAL A 118 0.31 -6.49 20.75
CA VAL A 118 1.47 -5.62 20.47
C VAL A 118 2.75 -6.29 20.99
N PHE A 119 3.09 -7.43 20.40
CA PHE A 119 4.41 -8.00 20.51
C PHE A 119 5.25 -7.44 19.37
N PRO A 120 6.48 -6.95 19.64
CA PRO A 120 7.40 -6.72 18.54
C PRO A 120 7.59 -8.07 17.85
N VAL A 121 7.01 -8.22 16.65
CA VAL A 121 7.35 -9.33 15.75
C VAL A 121 8.86 -9.31 15.67
N SER A 122 9.50 -10.38 16.15
CA SER A 122 10.95 -10.48 16.19
C SER A 122 11.50 -10.05 14.84
N SER A 123 12.43 -9.10 14.86
CA SER A 123 12.99 -8.41 13.69
C SER A 123 13.58 -9.35 12.63
N THR A 124 13.63 -10.66 12.90
CA THR A 124 14.05 -11.75 12.02
C THR A 124 13.12 -12.02 10.83
N ILE A 125 11.82 -11.72 10.90
CA ILE A 125 10.90 -12.02 9.77
C ILE A 125 11.05 -11.01 8.62
N PRO A 126 10.99 -9.68 8.84
CA PRO A 126 11.16 -8.70 7.75
C PRO A 126 12.59 -8.67 7.19
N THR A 127 13.61 -8.86 8.04
CA THR A 127 15.01 -8.88 7.60
C THR A 127 15.38 -10.13 6.82
N LYS A 128 14.68 -11.27 7.02
CA LYS A 128 14.90 -12.46 6.20
C LYS A 128 14.21 -12.34 4.83
N LEU A 129 13.03 -11.72 4.80
CA LEU A 129 12.16 -11.62 3.63
C LEU A 129 12.71 -10.67 2.54
N ASP A 130 13.43 -9.62 2.92
CA ASP A 130 14.13 -8.76 1.94
C ASP A 130 15.51 -8.36 2.42
N SER A 131 16.33 -9.36 2.77
CA SER A 131 17.71 -9.16 3.22
C SER A 131 18.59 -8.36 2.24
N SER A 132 18.26 -8.40 0.94
CA SER A 132 18.96 -7.69 -0.12
C SER A 132 18.33 -6.34 -0.50
N PHE A 133 17.25 -5.94 0.17
CA PHE A 133 16.48 -4.71 -0.09
C PHE A 133 15.97 -4.55 -1.54
N ARG A 134 15.91 -5.64 -2.33
CA ARG A 134 15.50 -5.59 -3.74
C ARG A 134 14.01 -5.33 -3.89
N LEU A 135 13.20 -5.83 -2.97
CA LEU A 135 11.75 -5.59 -2.98
C LEU A 135 11.46 -4.15 -2.53
N HIS A 136 12.13 -3.66 -1.49
CA HIS A 136 12.04 -2.26 -1.06
C HIS A 136 12.49 -1.30 -2.17
N GLU A 137 13.58 -1.60 -2.87
CA GLU A 137 14.05 -0.81 -4.02
C GLU A 137 12.99 -0.79 -5.13
N SER A 138 12.43 -1.94 -5.47
CA SER A 138 11.41 -2.08 -6.53
C SER A 138 10.15 -1.27 -6.20
N ILE A 139 9.64 -1.39 -4.96
CA ILE A 139 8.47 -0.65 -4.50
C ILE A 139 8.73 0.86 -4.42
N THR A 140 9.93 1.25 -4.04
CA THR A 140 10.31 2.67 -3.97
C THR A 140 10.34 3.28 -5.36
N LYS A 141 10.93 2.58 -6.34
CA LYS A 141 10.93 3.02 -7.74
C LYS A 141 9.51 3.12 -8.29
N LEU A 142 8.65 2.16 -7.95
CA LEU A 142 7.24 2.19 -8.32
C LEU A 142 6.54 3.43 -7.74
N PHE A 143 6.68 3.67 -6.45
CA PHE A 143 6.13 4.83 -5.76
C PHE A 143 6.53 6.15 -6.46
N PHE A 144 7.81 6.31 -6.76
CA PHE A 144 8.31 7.50 -7.45
C PHE A 144 7.74 7.65 -8.86
N LEU A 145 7.57 6.56 -9.61
CA LEU A 145 6.95 6.60 -10.94
C LEU A 145 5.50 7.07 -10.87
N TYR A 146 4.72 6.59 -9.89
CA TYR A 146 3.37 7.08 -9.66
C TYR A 146 3.35 8.57 -9.34
N SER A 147 4.20 9.03 -8.43
CA SER A 147 4.28 10.45 -8.07
C SER A 147 4.70 11.35 -9.22
N LEU A 148 5.43 10.83 -10.22
CA LEU A 148 5.82 11.60 -11.42
C LEU A 148 4.68 11.72 -12.44
N MET A 149 3.76 10.75 -12.47
CA MET A 149 2.69 10.67 -13.47
C MET A 149 1.37 11.31 -13.03
N MET A 150 1.30 11.81 -11.79
CA MET A 150 0.18 12.55 -11.22
C MET A 150 0.49 14.05 -11.19
#